data_AF-A0A507D8M5-F1
#
_entry.id   AF-A0A507D8M5-F1
#
_cell.length_a   1.000
_cell.length_b   1.000
_cell.length_c   1.000
_cell.angle_alpha   90.00
_cell.angle_beta   90.00
_cell.angle_gamma   90.00
#
_symmetry.space_group_name_H-M   'P 1'
#
loop_
_entity.id
_entity.type
_entity.pdbx_description
1 polymer ?
#
loop_
_entity_poly.entity_id
_entity_poly.type
_entity_poly.pdbx_seq_one_letter_code
_entity_poly.pdbx_strand_id
1 'polypeptide(L)'
;MVFLSASAAGNSEEDELAQRFKKLGAYANGYRLVANRGMFMEFLDHVKRMAATFEPIHNYLDPKLKESDYSVVTEDLEYLKYLRILVTTEKLPWVSSAVPGQRKFPFLENYSDHYKAYHEYLRLVKNCATLFRKHMNNVVSQLNKAHIKLNPKICRNAYLGDEPDMTTVRRIISNEVFIWGNVLKEGSKPDSFTLKSILSKYRPICEYFSQLMNVQDTVELLHCPFQSSFLTNVALT
;
A
#
# COMPACT_ATOMS: atom_id res chain seq x y z
N MET A 1 -3.46 -43.54 -21.01
CA MET A 1 -3.09 -42.16 -21.35
C MET A 1 -2.93 -41.41 -20.04
N VAL A 2 -1.70 -41.29 -19.55
CA VAL A 2 -1.35 -40.52 -18.36
C VAL A 2 -0.54 -39.33 -18.85
N PHE A 3 -0.76 -38.18 -18.22
CA PHE A 3 0.11 -37.02 -18.01
C PHE A 3 -0.68 -35.72 -18.17
N LEU A 4 -0.63 -34.75 -17.26
CA LEU A 4 -0.37 -34.66 -15.82
C LEU A 4 -0.76 -33.20 -15.50
N SER A 5 -1.35 -32.99 -14.33
CA SER A 5 -1.88 -31.72 -13.86
C SER A 5 -0.89 -30.55 -13.92
N ALA A 6 -1.27 -29.47 -14.59
CA ALA A 6 -0.70 -28.15 -14.38
C ALA A 6 -1.45 -27.46 -13.23
N SER A 7 -1.14 -27.79 -11.97
CA SER A 7 -1.68 -27.06 -10.81
C SER A 7 -0.86 -27.33 -9.54
N ALA A 8 0.40 -26.91 -9.54
CA ALA A 8 1.26 -27.00 -8.34
C ALA A 8 2.20 -25.81 -8.15
N ALA A 9 2.56 -25.07 -9.21
CA ALA A 9 3.52 -23.96 -9.11
C ALA A 9 2.92 -22.67 -8.50
N GLY A 10 1.61 -22.42 -8.69
CA GLY A 10 0.97 -21.18 -8.22
C GLY A 10 0.84 -21.08 -6.70
N ASN A 11 0.57 -22.19 -6.02
CA ASN A 11 0.39 -22.19 -4.57
C ASN A 11 1.73 -22.07 -3.82
N SER A 12 2.85 -22.51 -4.41
CA SER A 12 4.15 -22.45 -3.73
C SER A 12 4.74 -21.04 -3.69
N GLU A 13 4.56 -20.23 -4.74
CA GLU A 13 5.08 -18.86 -4.76
C GLU A 13 4.30 -17.92 -3.83
N GLU A 14 2.97 -18.07 -3.76
CA GLU A 14 2.13 -17.28 -2.87
C GLU A 14 2.40 -17.62 -1.40
N ASP A 15 2.60 -18.91 -1.08
CA ASP A 15 3.03 -19.35 0.26
C ASP A 15 4.43 -18.85 0.62
N GLU A 16 5.37 -18.82 -0.33
CA GLU A 16 6.70 -18.25 -0.11
C GLU A 16 6.66 -16.74 0.16
N LEU A 17 5.89 -15.97 -0.62
CA LEU A 17 5.73 -14.52 -0.42
C LEU A 17 5.02 -14.20 0.90
N ALA A 18 3.97 -14.95 1.22
CA ALA A 18 3.29 -14.83 2.51
C ALA A 18 4.25 -15.12 3.67
N GLN A 19 5.11 -16.15 3.56
CA GLN A 19 6.15 -16.41 4.55
C GLN A 19 7.20 -15.30 4.63
N ARG A 20 7.61 -14.69 3.51
CA ARG A 20 8.53 -13.55 3.50
C ARG A 20 7.95 -12.36 4.27
N PHE A 21 6.64 -12.12 4.16
CA PHE A 21 5.98 -11.01 4.86
C PHE A 21 5.73 -11.23 6.35
N LYS A 22 5.72 -12.48 6.85
CA LYS A 22 5.51 -12.77 8.29
C LYS A 22 6.51 -12.09 9.21
N LYS A 23 7.74 -11.83 8.74
CA LYS A 23 8.81 -11.22 9.54
C LYS A 23 8.87 -9.69 9.43
N LEU A 24 8.01 -9.06 8.64
CA LEU A 24 7.95 -7.59 8.54
C LEU A 24 7.69 -6.97 9.91
N GLY A 25 8.51 -5.99 10.30
CA GLY A 25 8.39 -5.30 11.58
C GLY A 25 8.80 -6.11 12.81
N ALA A 26 9.18 -7.38 12.67
CA ALA A 26 9.66 -8.21 13.77
C ALA A 26 10.95 -7.70 14.42
N TYR A 27 11.71 -6.88 13.67
CA TYR A 27 13.05 -6.43 14.03
C TYR A 27 13.12 -4.96 14.48
N ALA A 28 11.98 -4.33 14.78
CA ALA A 28 11.90 -2.92 15.17
C ALA A 28 12.77 -2.56 16.39
N ASN A 29 12.95 -3.50 17.32
CA ASN A 29 13.69 -3.27 18.56
C ASN A 29 15.20 -3.53 18.38
N GLY A 30 15.94 -2.47 18.05
CA GLY A 30 17.39 -2.51 17.88
C GLY A 30 18.16 -2.99 19.13
N TYR A 31 17.67 -2.74 20.34
CA TYR A 31 18.33 -3.22 21.56
C TYR A 31 18.26 -4.75 21.68
N ARG A 32 17.12 -5.35 21.34
CA ARG A 32 16.97 -6.83 21.32
C ARG A 32 17.86 -7.46 20.26
N LEU A 33 18.01 -6.82 19.11
CA LEU A 33 18.93 -7.28 18.06
C LEU A 33 20.39 -7.30 18.53
N VAL A 34 20.84 -6.26 19.23
CA VAL A 34 22.21 -6.21 19.78
C VAL A 34 22.43 -7.28 20.83
N ALA A 35 21.41 -7.56 21.66
CA ALA A 35 21.52 -8.53 22.75
C ALA A 35 21.42 -9.99 22.29
N ASN A 36 20.93 -10.26 21.07
CA ASN A 36 20.70 -11.62 20.59
C ASN A 36 21.34 -11.83 19.21
N ARG A 37 22.47 -12.55 19.20
CA ARG A 37 23.22 -12.89 17.98
C ARG A 37 22.37 -13.60 16.93
N GLY A 38 21.58 -14.61 17.33
CA GLY A 38 20.74 -15.37 16.40
C GLY A 38 19.71 -14.48 15.71
N MET A 39 19.01 -13.66 16.51
CA MET A 39 18.03 -12.70 16.00
C MET A 39 18.66 -11.64 15.08
N PHE A 40 19.89 -11.21 15.37
CA PHE A 40 20.63 -10.30 14.49
C PHE A 40 20.96 -10.94 13.15
N MET A 41 21.39 -12.21 13.13
CA MET A 41 21.66 -12.91 11.88
C MET A 41 20.38 -13.09 11.05
N GLU A 42 19.25 -13.41 11.69
CA GLU A 42 17.95 -13.48 11.01
C GLU A 42 17.52 -12.13 10.44
N PHE A 43 17.81 -11.03 11.14
CA PHE A 43 17.57 -9.68 10.64
C PHE A 43 18.41 -9.36 9.40
N LEU A 44 19.70 -9.72 9.38
CA LEU A 44 20.55 -9.49 8.21
C LEU A 44 20.09 -10.30 7.00
N ASP A 45 19.64 -11.52 7.22
CA ASP A 45 19.05 -12.37 6.19
C ASP A 45 17.70 -11.80 5.69
N HIS A 46 16.87 -11.28 6.60
CA HIS A 46 15.67 -10.52 6.26
C HIS A 46 15.96 -9.32 5.35
N VAL A 47 16.91 -8.47 5.74
CA VAL A 47 17.33 -7.29 4.96
C VAL A 47 17.68 -7.69 3.52
N LYS A 48 18.50 -8.74 3.33
CA LYS A 48 18.91 -9.21 2.00
C LYS A 48 17.72 -9.71 1.18
N ARG A 49 16.90 -10.59 1.76
CA ARG A 49 15.73 -11.16 1.06
C ARG A 49 14.70 -10.10 0.67
N MET A 50 14.42 -9.18 1.58
CA MET A 50 13.43 -8.15 1.34
C MET A 50 13.92 -7.10 0.34
N ALA A 51 15.22 -6.77 0.36
CA ALA A 51 15.82 -5.92 -0.68
C ALA A 51 15.68 -6.57 -2.06
N ALA A 52 16.07 -7.83 -2.20
CA ALA A 52 15.95 -8.58 -3.46
C ALA A 52 14.50 -8.72 -3.95
N THR A 53 13.53 -8.73 -3.04
CA THR A 53 12.10 -8.80 -3.38
C THR A 53 11.57 -7.44 -3.86
N PHE A 54 11.91 -6.36 -3.15
CA PHE A 54 11.28 -5.05 -3.39
C PHE A 54 12.02 -4.14 -4.37
N GLU A 55 13.30 -4.38 -4.64
CA GLU A 55 14.05 -3.60 -5.61
C GLU A 55 13.48 -3.75 -7.04
N PRO A 56 13.19 -4.97 -7.55
CA PRO A 56 12.54 -5.14 -8.85
C PRO A 56 11.14 -4.51 -8.89
N ILE A 57 10.34 -4.70 -7.84
CA ILE A 57 8.98 -4.14 -7.72
C ILE A 57 9.02 -2.60 -7.79
N HIS A 58 9.93 -1.99 -7.04
CA HIS A 58 10.12 -0.54 -7.06
C HIS A 58 10.50 -0.05 -8.46
N ASN A 59 11.51 -0.68 -9.08
CA ASN A 59 12.01 -0.26 -10.39
C ASN A 59 10.96 -0.40 -11.50
N TYR A 60 10.07 -1.39 -11.39
CA TYR A 60 8.95 -1.59 -12.31
C TYR A 60 7.86 -0.53 -12.14
N LEU A 61 7.44 -0.23 -10.89
CA LEU A 61 6.33 0.69 -10.62
C LEU A 61 6.71 2.17 -10.67
N ASP A 62 7.96 2.53 -10.36
CA ASP A 62 8.43 3.91 -10.31
C ASP A 62 8.14 4.74 -11.58
N PRO A 63 8.51 4.29 -12.80
CA PRO A 63 8.23 5.06 -14.01
C PRO A 63 6.71 5.22 -14.27
N LYS A 64 5.93 4.14 -14.12
CA LYS A 64 4.47 4.15 -14.36
C LYS A 64 3.74 5.14 -13.44
N LEU A 65 4.04 5.08 -12.14
CA LEU A 65 3.44 5.97 -11.15
C LEU A 65 3.99 7.40 -11.26
N LYS A 66 5.19 7.58 -11.82
CA LYS A 66 5.74 8.91 -12.07
C LYS A 66 4.97 9.67 -13.14
N GLU A 67 4.64 8.98 -14.22
CA GLU A 67 3.87 9.48 -15.36
C GLU A 67 2.37 9.58 -15.06
N SER A 68 1.94 9.05 -13.92
CA SER A 68 0.53 8.93 -13.54
C SER A 68 -0.28 8.10 -14.55
N ASP A 69 0.38 7.19 -15.25
CA ASP A 69 -0.28 6.22 -16.12
C ASP A 69 -1.04 5.23 -15.23
N TYR A 70 -2.36 5.27 -15.36
CA TYR A 70 -3.30 4.40 -14.64
C TYR A 70 -3.87 3.30 -15.56
N SER A 71 -3.12 2.94 -16.59
CA SER A 71 -3.34 1.71 -17.37
C SER A 71 -2.93 0.51 -16.53
N VAL A 72 -3.65 0.28 -15.44
CA VAL A 72 -3.30 -0.71 -14.42
C VAL A 72 -3.61 -2.10 -14.94
N VAL A 73 -2.59 -2.94 -15.10
CA VAL A 73 -2.76 -4.39 -15.33
C VAL A 73 -2.75 -5.15 -14.00
N THR A 74 -3.19 -6.40 -14.00
CA THR A 74 -3.25 -7.24 -12.78
C THR A 74 -1.92 -7.29 -12.03
N GLU A 75 -0.79 -7.35 -12.75
CA GLU A 75 0.55 -7.35 -12.16
C GLU A 75 0.85 -6.05 -11.38
N ASP A 76 0.41 -4.88 -11.89
CA ASP A 76 0.58 -3.61 -11.20
C ASP A 76 -0.17 -3.58 -9.87
N LEU A 77 -1.37 -4.16 -9.83
CA LEU A 77 -2.20 -4.24 -8.63
C LEU A 77 -1.56 -5.13 -7.56
N GLU A 78 -1.01 -6.29 -7.93
CA GLU A 78 -0.31 -7.17 -6.99
C GLU A 78 0.94 -6.50 -6.42
N TYR A 79 1.73 -5.83 -7.27
CA TYR A 79 2.89 -5.08 -6.80
C TYR A 79 2.53 -3.90 -5.89
N LEU A 80 1.44 -3.18 -6.19
CA LEU A 80 0.92 -2.13 -5.31
C LEU A 80 0.45 -2.70 -3.96
N LYS A 81 -0.18 -3.87 -3.96
CA LYS A 81 -0.57 -4.60 -2.73
C LYS A 81 0.65 -5.02 -1.92
N TYR A 82 1.71 -5.52 -2.55
CA TYR A 82 2.97 -5.83 -1.85
C TYR A 82 3.65 -4.58 -1.29
N LEU A 83 3.70 -3.49 -2.05
CA LEU A 83 4.19 -2.21 -1.56
C LEU A 83 3.37 -1.75 -0.35
N ARG A 84 2.03 -1.82 -0.43
CA ARG A 84 1.12 -1.49 0.68
C ARG A 84 1.49 -2.29 1.93
N ILE A 85 1.68 -3.59 1.82
CA ILE A 85 2.08 -4.44 2.96
C ILE A 85 3.40 -3.93 3.53
N LEU A 86 4.48 -3.86 2.73
CA LEU A 86 5.79 -3.40 3.19
C LEU A 86 5.72 -2.07 3.93
N VAL A 87 5.11 -1.05 3.32
CA VAL A 87 5.17 0.33 3.84
C VAL A 87 4.26 0.55 5.06
N THR A 88 3.31 -0.36 5.30
CA THR A 88 2.41 -0.30 6.46
C THR A 88 2.86 -1.19 7.62
N THR A 89 3.58 -2.29 7.35
CA THR A 89 3.97 -3.27 8.36
C THR A 89 5.45 -3.28 8.71
N GLU A 90 6.35 -2.90 7.80
CA GLU A 90 7.79 -2.94 8.06
C GLU A 90 8.18 -1.88 9.11
N LYS A 91 8.97 -2.32 10.09
CA LYS A 91 9.47 -1.48 11.17
C LYS A 91 10.93 -1.83 11.38
N LEU A 92 11.79 -0.91 10.96
CA LEU A 92 13.23 -1.09 11.02
C LEU A 92 13.81 -0.49 12.31
N PRO A 93 14.88 -1.09 12.86
CA PRO A 93 15.61 -0.52 13.98
C PRO A 93 16.43 0.70 13.53
N TRP A 94 16.75 1.62 14.42
CA TRP A 94 17.71 2.71 14.11
C TRP A 94 17.36 3.62 12.92
N VAL A 95 16.07 3.80 12.58
CA VAL A 95 15.64 4.67 11.47
C VAL A 95 16.13 6.11 11.63
N SER A 96 16.27 6.58 12.87
CA SER A 96 16.67 7.94 13.24
C SER A 96 17.89 7.98 14.16
N SER A 97 18.59 6.86 14.35
CA SER A 97 19.76 6.77 15.23
C SER A 97 20.91 6.07 14.52
N ALA A 98 22.14 6.24 15.02
CA ALA A 98 23.27 5.48 14.53
C ALA A 98 23.07 3.98 14.79
N VAL A 99 23.45 3.15 13.80
CA VAL A 99 23.57 1.69 14.00
C VAL A 99 24.74 1.44 14.97
N PRO A 100 24.62 0.51 15.93
CA PRO A 100 25.69 0.23 16.88
C PRO A 100 26.97 -0.24 16.17
N GLY A 101 28.13 0.35 16.49
CA GLY A 101 29.39 0.03 15.81
C GLY A 101 29.89 -1.41 16.03
N GLN A 102 30.88 -1.82 15.23
CA GLN A 102 31.42 -3.19 15.16
C GLN A 102 31.79 -3.81 16.53
N ARG A 103 32.20 -3.01 17.52
CA ARG A 103 32.50 -3.50 18.88
C ARG A 103 31.31 -4.23 19.54
N LYS A 104 30.08 -3.90 19.15
CA LYS A 104 28.85 -4.58 19.60
C LYS A 104 28.57 -5.87 18.83
N PHE A 105 29.27 -6.10 17.72
CA PHE A 105 29.13 -7.26 16.84
C PHE A 105 30.51 -7.86 16.48
N PRO A 106 31.33 -8.26 17.48
CA PRO A 106 32.69 -8.75 17.22
C PRO A 106 32.71 -10.06 16.41
N PHE A 107 31.58 -10.77 16.36
CA PHE A 107 31.40 -12.01 15.61
C PHE A 107 31.09 -11.81 14.12
N LEU A 108 30.87 -10.57 13.68
CA LEU A 108 30.51 -10.28 12.29
C LEU A 108 31.76 -9.98 11.48
N GLU A 109 32.22 -10.98 10.73
CA GLU A 109 33.14 -10.74 9.62
C GLU A 109 32.41 -9.87 8.59
N ASN A 110 33.07 -8.83 8.08
CA ASN A 110 32.49 -7.87 7.11
C ASN A 110 31.34 -7.00 7.66
N TYR A 111 31.48 -6.50 8.89
CA TYR A 111 30.54 -5.52 9.49
C TYR A 111 30.17 -4.36 8.54
N SER A 112 31.15 -3.84 7.79
CA SER A 112 30.92 -2.75 6.84
C SER A 112 29.91 -3.10 5.75
N ASP A 113 29.96 -4.30 5.20
CA ASP A 113 29.08 -4.72 4.10
C ASP A 113 27.64 -4.91 4.59
N HIS A 114 27.48 -5.52 5.77
CA HIS A 114 26.18 -5.67 6.41
C HIS A 114 25.56 -4.31 6.79
N TYR A 115 26.39 -3.38 7.26
CA TYR A 115 25.96 -2.01 7.53
C TYR A 115 25.50 -1.31 6.26
N LYS A 116 26.25 -1.43 5.16
CA LYS A 116 25.88 -0.87 3.86
C LYS A 116 24.56 -1.45 3.33
N ALA A 117 24.41 -2.78 3.35
CA ALA A 117 23.20 -3.47 2.90
C ALA A 117 21.97 -3.04 3.71
N TYR A 118 22.11 -2.88 5.02
CA TYR A 118 21.03 -2.36 5.86
C TYR A 118 20.58 -0.96 5.44
N HIS A 119 21.52 -0.03 5.21
CA HIS A 119 21.19 1.33 4.78
C HIS A 119 20.59 1.39 3.39
N GLU A 120 21.06 0.55 2.47
CA GLU A 120 20.47 0.42 1.13
C GLU A 120 19.02 -0.06 1.22
N TYR A 121 18.75 -1.07 2.05
CA TYR A 121 17.38 -1.53 2.29
C TYR A 121 16.51 -0.48 2.98
N LEU A 122 17.02 0.22 4.00
CA LEU A 122 16.31 1.33 4.65
C LEU A 122 15.95 2.43 3.63
N ARG A 123 16.85 2.75 2.71
CA ARG A 123 16.61 3.70 1.61
C ARG A 123 15.53 3.16 0.67
N LEU A 124 15.60 1.88 0.29
CA LEU A 124 14.58 1.25 -0.55
C LEU A 124 13.18 1.33 0.10
N VAL A 125 13.05 1.00 1.39
CA VAL A 125 11.77 1.11 2.11
C VAL A 125 11.23 2.55 2.08
N LYS A 126 12.08 3.55 2.26
CA LYS A 126 11.69 4.97 2.16
C LYS A 126 11.24 5.37 0.75
N ASN A 127 11.93 4.86 -0.27
CA ASN A 127 11.57 5.10 -1.66
C ASN A 127 10.22 4.44 -1.99
N CYS A 128 10.02 3.18 -1.61
CA CYS A 128 8.75 2.46 -1.71
C CYS A 128 7.61 3.21 -1.01
N ALA A 129 7.83 3.75 0.20
CA ALA A 129 6.83 4.54 0.91
C ALA A 129 6.48 5.85 0.17
N THR A 130 7.47 6.50 -0.44
CA THR A 130 7.27 7.70 -1.25
C THR A 130 6.49 7.38 -2.52
N LEU A 131 6.83 6.27 -3.17
CA LEU A 131 6.16 5.78 -4.37
C LEU A 131 4.69 5.44 -4.10
N PHE A 132 4.42 4.70 -3.02
CA PHE A 132 3.06 4.37 -2.60
C PHE A 132 2.25 5.61 -2.20
N ARG A 133 2.89 6.60 -1.56
CA ARG A 133 2.27 7.91 -1.31
C ARG A 133 1.89 8.63 -2.60
N LYS A 134 2.74 8.57 -3.63
CA LYS A 134 2.44 9.16 -4.94
C LYS A 134 1.23 8.50 -5.59
N HIS A 135 1.14 7.17 -5.53
CA HIS A 135 -0.05 6.42 -5.96
C HIS A 135 -1.32 6.94 -5.25
N MET A 136 -1.33 7.04 -3.91
CA MET A 136 -2.48 7.56 -3.16
C MET A 136 -2.84 9.01 -3.52
N ASN A 137 -1.84 9.89 -3.72
CA ASN A 137 -2.08 11.25 -4.19
C ASN A 137 -2.77 11.28 -5.56
N ASN A 138 -2.35 10.40 -6.47
CA ASN A 138 -2.94 10.29 -7.79
C ASN A 138 -4.40 9.80 -7.73
N VAL A 139 -4.71 8.82 -6.86
CA VAL A 139 -6.09 8.38 -6.60
C VAL A 139 -6.94 9.56 -6.12
N VAL A 140 -6.49 10.26 -5.08
CA VAL A 140 -7.20 11.42 -4.52
C VAL A 140 -7.44 12.49 -5.59
N SER A 141 -6.43 12.80 -6.40
CA SER A 141 -6.54 13.78 -7.48
C SER A 141 -7.58 13.38 -8.52
N GLN A 142 -7.58 12.12 -8.97
CA GLN A 142 -8.54 11.62 -9.95
C GLN A 142 -9.97 11.59 -9.41
N LEU A 143 -10.15 11.09 -8.19
CA LEU A 143 -11.46 11.05 -7.55
C LEU A 143 -12.01 12.46 -7.27
N ASN A 144 -11.18 13.42 -6.88
CA ASN A 144 -11.61 14.81 -6.75
C ASN A 144 -12.04 15.43 -8.08
N LYS A 145 -11.30 15.17 -9.16
CA LYS A 145 -11.68 15.63 -10.51
C LYS A 145 -13.03 15.05 -10.93
N ALA A 146 -13.25 13.75 -10.70
CA ALA A 146 -14.52 13.10 -10.95
C ALA A 146 -15.64 13.71 -10.09
N HIS A 147 -15.37 13.95 -8.79
CA HIS A 147 -16.33 14.56 -7.88
C HIS A 147 -16.81 15.93 -8.39
N ILE A 148 -15.89 16.82 -8.77
CA ILE A 148 -16.24 18.16 -9.28
C ILE A 148 -17.20 18.09 -10.47
N LYS A 149 -16.97 17.15 -11.39
CA LYS A 149 -17.80 16.96 -12.58
C LYS A 149 -19.16 16.31 -12.28
N LEU A 150 -19.18 15.36 -11.36
CA LEU A 150 -20.39 14.61 -10.99
C LEU A 150 -21.27 15.37 -10.00
N ASN A 151 -20.71 16.27 -9.19
CA ASN A 151 -21.40 16.96 -8.11
C ASN A 151 -22.72 17.66 -8.53
N PRO A 152 -22.78 18.39 -9.67
CA PRO A 152 -24.04 18.97 -10.13
C PRO A 152 -25.16 17.95 -10.39
N LYS A 153 -24.79 16.73 -10.83
CA LYS A 153 -25.72 15.62 -11.10
C LYS A 153 -26.11 14.90 -9.81
N ILE A 154 -25.15 14.68 -8.92
CA ILE A 154 -25.36 14.15 -7.58
C ILE A 154 -26.36 15.02 -6.80
N CYS A 155 -26.17 16.33 -6.78
CA CYS A 155 -27.07 17.28 -6.09
C CYS A 155 -28.52 17.27 -6.63
N ARG A 156 -28.72 16.78 -7.86
CA ARG A 156 -30.05 16.65 -8.49
C ARG A 156 -30.63 15.25 -8.37
N ASN A 157 -29.97 14.35 -7.63
CA ASN A 157 -30.32 12.92 -7.54
C ASN A 157 -30.43 12.26 -8.92
N ALA A 158 -29.64 12.71 -9.89
CA ALA A 158 -29.61 12.08 -11.20
C ALA A 158 -28.98 10.68 -11.11
N TYR A 159 -29.44 9.75 -11.95
CA TYR A 159 -28.77 8.47 -12.15
C TYR A 159 -27.41 8.70 -12.81
N LEU A 160 -26.38 8.02 -12.30
CA LEU A 160 -24.99 8.22 -12.74
C LEU A 160 -24.36 6.97 -13.38
N GLY A 161 -25.11 5.90 -13.60
CA GLY A 161 -24.56 4.61 -14.05
C GLY A 161 -23.80 4.70 -15.38
N ASP A 162 -24.32 5.49 -16.34
CA ASP A 162 -23.73 5.66 -17.66
C ASP A 162 -22.71 6.81 -17.75
N GLU A 163 -22.42 7.49 -16.64
CA GLU A 163 -21.49 8.62 -16.65
C GLU A 163 -20.03 8.14 -16.80
N PRO A 164 -19.26 8.64 -17.79
CA PRO A 164 -17.86 8.23 -17.97
C PRO A 164 -16.98 8.46 -16.74
N ASP A 165 -17.25 9.54 -15.98
CA ASP A 165 -16.56 9.82 -14.73
C ASP A 165 -16.93 8.81 -13.63
N MET A 166 -18.17 8.29 -13.60
CA MET A 166 -18.54 7.20 -12.68
C MET A 166 -17.91 5.87 -13.06
N THR A 167 -17.80 5.54 -14.35
CA THR A 167 -17.04 4.35 -14.80
C THR A 167 -15.59 4.42 -14.35
N THR A 168 -14.99 5.61 -14.44
CA THR A 168 -13.62 5.85 -13.93
C THR A 168 -13.54 5.68 -12.42
N VAL A 169 -14.50 6.24 -11.67
CA VAL A 169 -14.60 6.06 -10.21
C VAL A 169 -14.74 4.58 -9.84
N ARG A 170 -15.66 3.84 -10.47
CA ARG A 170 -15.87 2.41 -10.23
C ARG A 170 -14.57 1.63 -10.41
N ARG A 171 -13.85 1.87 -11.51
CA ARG A 171 -12.55 1.23 -11.77
C ARG A 171 -11.53 1.55 -10.68
N ILE A 172 -11.38 2.81 -10.30
CA ILE A 172 -10.43 3.23 -9.26
C ILE A 172 -10.78 2.55 -7.93
N ILE A 173 -12.03 2.63 -7.48
CA ILE A 173 -12.43 2.05 -6.19
C ILE A 173 -12.26 0.53 -6.18
N SER A 174 -12.61 -0.18 -7.27
CA SER A 174 -12.36 -1.62 -7.37
C SER A 174 -10.88 -1.98 -7.22
N ASN A 175 -9.99 -1.20 -7.85
CA ASN A 175 -8.54 -1.37 -7.70
C ASN A 175 -8.08 -1.12 -6.27
N GLU A 176 -8.57 -0.06 -5.63
CA GLU A 176 -8.21 0.24 -4.24
C GLU A 176 -8.74 -0.83 -3.27
N VAL A 177 -9.95 -1.36 -3.50
CA VAL A 177 -10.49 -2.49 -2.73
C VAL A 177 -9.60 -3.73 -2.90
N PHE A 178 -9.08 -3.99 -4.10
CA PHE A 178 -8.12 -5.08 -4.33
C PHE A 178 -6.81 -4.85 -3.55
N ILE A 179 -6.23 -3.65 -3.66
CA ILE A 179 -4.94 -3.31 -3.04
C ILE A 179 -5.02 -3.38 -1.51
N TRP A 180 -6.11 -2.91 -0.92
CA TRP A 180 -6.26 -2.78 0.53
C TRP A 180 -7.06 -3.91 1.20
N GLY A 181 -7.94 -4.60 0.47
CA GLY A 181 -8.92 -5.51 1.04
C GLY A 181 -9.78 -4.82 2.10
N ASN A 182 -10.07 -5.52 3.20
CA ASN A 182 -10.82 -4.97 4.33
C ASN A 182 -10.01 -3.98 5.20
N VAL A 183 -8.69 -3.88 5.00
CA VAL A 183 -7.79 -3.06 5.85
C VAL A 183 -8.09 -1.56 5.72
N LEU A 184 -8.64 -1.13 4.58
CA LEU A 184 -9.12 0.23 4.38
C LEU A 184 -10.19 0.62 5.41
N LYS A 185 -10.97 -0.34 5.93
CA LYS A 185 -12.02 -0.14 6.95
C LYS A 185 -11.51 -0.24 8.40
N GLU A 186 -10.44 -1.00 8.67
CA GLU A 186 -10.03 -1.37 10.03
C GLU A 186 -9.09 -0.39 10.75
N GLY A 187 -8.84 0.79 10.18
CA GLY A 187 -8.15 1.84 10.96
C GLY A 187 -6.67 1.58 11.29
N SER A 188 -5.99 0.65 10.61
CA SER A 188 -4.56 0.43 10.80
C SER A 188 -3.79 1.73 10.48
N LYS A 189 -3.36 2.44 11.53
CA LYS A 189 -2.53 3.63 11.39
C LYS A 189 -1.12 3.14 11.04
N PRO A 190 -0.58 3.40 9.83
CA PRO A 190 0.83 3.11 9.59
C PRO A 190 1.67 3.97 10.52
N ASP A 191 2.75 3.42 11.07
CA ASP A 191 3.63 4.17 11.96
C ASP A 191 4.44 5.25 11.21
N SER A 192 4.56 5.10 9.90
CA SER A 192 5.15 6.09 9.00
C SER A 192 4.39 7.42 9.03
N PHE A 193 5.00 8.45 9.62
CA PHE A 193 4.50 9.85 9.58
C PHE A 193 4.17 10.30 8.15
N THR A 194 4.97 9.83 7.17
CA THR A 194 4.81 10.13 5.74
C THR A 194 3.49 9.60 5.16
N LEU A 195 3.02 8.43 5.60
CA LEU A 195 1.76 7.84 5.13
C LEU A 195 0.54 8.36 5.92
N LYS A 196 0.71 8.67 7.22
CA LYS A 196 -0.40 9.17 8.06
C LYS A 196 -1.08 10.40 7.47
N SER A 197 -0.31 11.38 7.01
CA SER A 197 -0.85 12.64 6.47
C SER A 197 -1.70 12.42 5.21
N ILE A 198 -1.24 11.59 4.27
CA ILE A 198 -1.99 11.34 3.04
C ILE A 198 -3.19 10.41 3.26
N LEU A 199 -3.08 9.42 4.15
CA LEU A 199 -4.20 8.53 4.47
C LEU A 199 -5.41 9.30 5.00
N SER A 200 -5.20 10.40 5.73
CA SER A 200 -6.29 11.26 6.20
C SER A 200 -7.13 11.88 5.08
N LYS A 201 -6.55 12.09 3.90
CA LYS A 201 -7.26 12.61 2.71
C LYS A 201 -7.76 11.48 1.80
N TYR A 202 -6.95 10.42 1.68
CA TYR A 202 -7.19 9.29 0.81
C TYR A 202 -8.36 8.41 1.29
N ARG A 203 -8.44 8.07 2.58
CA ARG A 203 -9.52 7.21 3.07
C ARG A 203 -10.90 7.84 2.89
N PRO A 204 -11.18 9.08 3.34
CA PRO A 204 -12.53 9.63 3.26
C PRO A 204 -13.07 9.73 1.84
N ILE A 205 -12.20 10.06 0.87
CA ILE A 205 -12.64 10.16 -0.53
C ILE A 205 -12.96 8.79 -1.13
N CYS A 206 -12.17 7.77 -0.83
CA CYS A 206 -12.47 6.39 -1.24
C CYS A 206 -13.75 5.86 -0.59
N GLU A 207 -13.97 6.15 0.70
CA GLU A 207 -15.19 5.78 1.42
C GLU A 207 -16.43 6.47 0.85
N TYR A 208 -16.35 7.78 0.60
CA TYR A 208 -17.44 8.56 -0.02
C TYR A 208 -17.87 7.93 -1.35
N PHE A 209 -16.92 7.65 -2.24
CA PHE A 209 -17.25 7.07 -3.54
C PHE A 209 -17.72 5.61 -3.44
N SER A 210 -17.18 4.84 -2.49
CA SER A 210 -17.69 3.49 -2.21
C SER A 210 -19.17 3.51 -1.80
N GLN A 211 -19.55 4.45 -0.93
CA GLN A 211 -20.94 4.64 -0.50
C GLN A 211 -21.82 5.13 -1.65
N LEU A 212 -21.34 6.09 -2.44
CA LEU A 212 -22.08 6.61 -3.59
C LEU A 212 -22.41 5.50 -4.60
N MET A 213 -21.46 4.61 -4.89
CA MET A 213 -21.70 3.45 -5.76
C MET A 213 -22.74 2.50 -5.18
N ASN A 214 -22.62 2.15 -3.89
CA ASN A 214 -23.59 1.28 -3.23
C ASN A 214 -25.02 1.87 -3.29
N VAL A 215 -25.16 3.19 -3.10
CA VAL A 215 -26.45 3.87 -3.20
C VAL A 215 -26.97 3.85 -4.64
N GLN A 216 -26.13 4.12 -5.64
CA GLN A 216 -26.57 4.08 -7.04
C GLN A 216 -26.98 2.67 -7.49
N ASP A 217 -26.25 1.65 -7.04
CA ASP A 217 -26.55 0.24 -7.35
C ASP A 217 -27.78 -0.27 -6.58
N THR A 218 -28.15 0.35 -5.45
CA THR A 218 -29.40 0.04 -4.71
C THR A 218 -30.59 0.89 -5.14
N VAL A 219 -30.39 2.11 -5.63
CA VAL A 219 -31.45 2.98 -6.18
C VAL A 219 -31.96 2.46 -7.52
N GLU A 220 -31.20 1.64 -8.25
CA GLU A 220 -31.73 0.81 -9.36
C GLU A 220 -32.87 -0.14 -8.93
N LEU A 221 -32.99 -0.46 -7.63
CA LEU A 221 -34.04 -1.33 -7.11
C LEU A 221 -35.18 -0.59 -6.40
N LEU A 222 -35.03 0.69 -6.05
CA LEU A 222 -36.05 1.45 -5.31
C LEU A 222 -36.04 2.95 -5.69
N HIS A 223 -37.13 3.40 -6.31
CA HIS A 223 -37.46 4.81 -6.50
C HIS A 223 -37.61 5.56 -5.14
N CYS A 224 -36.66 6.46 -4.83
CA CYS A 224 -36.73 7.69 -3.98
C CYS A 224 -37.31 7.63 -2.54
N PRO A 225 -37.12 8.67 -1.69
CA PRO A 225 -36.02 9.64 -1.52
C PRO A 225 -35.47 9.64 -0.06
N PHE A 226 -34.21 9.99 0.22
CA PHE A 226 -33.87 10.54 1.54
C PHE A 226 -32.66 11.48 1.56
N GLN A 227 -32.79 12.50 2.40
CA GLN A 227 -32.06 13.76 2.46
C GLN A 227 -30.72 13.70 3.23
N SER A 228 -29.73 14.39 2.67
CA SER A 228 -28.80 15.35 3.30
C SER A 228 -28.64 15.32 4.84
N SER A 229 -27.49 14.84 5.31
CA SER A 229 -26.76 15.44 6.45
C SER A 229 -25.39 14.77 6.68
N PHE A 230 -24.37 15.06 5.85
CA PHE A 230 -22.99 14.65 6.20
C PHE A 230 -21.86 15.60 5.81
N LEU A 231 -22.15 16.75 5.17
CA LEU A 231 -21.09 17.64 4.67
C LEU A 231 -21.09 19.02 5.34
N THR A 232 -20.62 19.06 6.58
CA THR A 232 -20.20 20.33 7.21
C THR A 232 -18.74 20.33 7.68
N ASN A 233 -18.02 19.20 7.67
CA ASN A 233 -16.69 19.12 8.30
C ASN A 233 -15.49 18.93 7.35
N VAL A 234 -15.65 19.02 6.02
CA VAL A 234 -14.52 18.86 5.08
C VAL A 234 -14.09 20.17 4.41
N ALA A 235 -14.80 21.28 4.64
CA ALA A 235 -14.54 22.55 3.94
C ALA A 235 -13.63 23.55 4.68
N LEU A 236 -13.09 23.25 5.86
CA LEU A 236 -12.20 24.18 6.57
C LEU A 236 -11.04 23.43 7.26
N THR A 237 -9.94 23.26 6.53
CA THR A 237 -8.53 23.40 6.99
C THR A 237 -7.57 23.24 5.82
#